data_AF-A0A817JQH8-F1
#
_entry.id   AF-A0A817JQH8-F1
#
_cell.length_a   1.000
_cell.length_b   1.000
_cell.length_c   1.000
_cell.angle_alpha   90.00
_cell.angle_beta   90.00
_cell.angle_gamma   90.00
#
_symmetry.space_group_name_H-M   'P 1'
#
loop_
_entity.id
_entity.type
_entity.pdbx_description
1 polymer ?
#
loop_
_entity_poly.entity_id
_entity_poly.type
_entity_poly.pdbx_seq_one_letter_code
_entity_poly.pdbx_strand_id
1 'polypeptide(L)'
;MYWSANNENPAQFVNKVRAQHAKAILGFNEPERSEQANMNPNEAARVWKQYIEPLANEGIRLGSPSVASTEEGLNWLQAFLSQGCRVDFLALHWYGRGADNFIRFITNAHERFGRKPVWVTEFACTSWNAHQPVSQEEINDFFTQTIAQLDQIDWIERYAWFGASRRLDPALGTGNCLINSSGGLSPLGNRYVNGETNESSNSNAITKVIALRSNANGKFVCAENAGKSSLIANRDAASSWETFELISLDGNNVALKSHANGKYICAENAGNGPLIANRSQISSWETFRFIDRGNGKVALVAVNGKYVCADNFGNSALVANRTNVDSWETFDLVQQ
;
A
#
# COMPACT_ATOMS: atom_id res chain seq x y z
N MET A 1 12.77 22.34 9.39
CA MET A 1 13.22 21.25 10.27
C MET A 1 14.57 21.64 10.85
N TYR A 2 14.82 21.41 12.13
CA TYR A 2 16.14 21.56 12.72
C TYR A 2 16.82 20.20 12.70
N TRP A 3 17.63 19.95 11.67
CA TRP A 3 18.01 18.57 11.32
C TRP A 3 18.92 17.92 12.38
N SER A 4 19.98 18.60 12.81
CA SER A 4 20.88 18.16 13.88
C SER A 4 21.62 19.33 14.50
N ALA A 5 21.88 19.29 15.81
CA ALA A 5 22.75 20.26 16.47
C ALA A 5 24.26 19.99 16.24
N ASN A 6 24.62 18.83 15.70
CA ASN A 6 26.02 18.52 15.39
C ASN A 6 26.51 19.29 14.16
N ASN A 7 25.61 19.59 13.22
CA ASN A 7 25.96 20.16 11.91
C ASN A 7 25.26 21.50 11.62
N GLU A 8 24.28 21.92 12.43
CA GLU A 8 23.58 23.21 12.28
C GLU A 8 23.66 24.03 13.58
N ASN A 9 23.91 25.34 13.45
CA ASN A 9 23.92 26.23 14.59
C ASN A 9 22.47 26.53 15.06
N PRO A 10 22.12 26.25 16.33
CA PRO A 10 20.75 26.40 16.82
C PRO A 10 20.24 27.85 16.80
N ALA A 11 21.10 28.84 17.06
CA ALA A 11 20.71 30.24 17.03
C ALA A 11 20.42 30.71 15.60
N GLN A 12 21.16 30.21 14.61
CA GLN A 12 20.87 30.48 13.20
C GLN A 12 19.55 29.81 12.78
N PHE A 13 19.27 28.60 13.25
CA PHE A 13 17.98 27.94 13.01
C PHE A 13 16.82 28.79 13.55
N VAL A 14 16.91 29.25 14.80
CA VAL A 14 15.91 30.15 15.41
C VAL A 14 15.69 31.42 14.57
N ASN A 15 16.76 32.02 14.08
CA ASN A 15 16.64 33.20 13.21
C ASN A 15 15.93 32.88 11.89
N LYS A 16 16.20 31.72 11.27
CA LYS A 16 15.48 31.26 10.06
C LYS A 16 13.99 31.06 10.34
N VAL A 17 13.64 30.45 11.47
CA VAL A 17 12.24 30.22 11.87
C VAL A 17 11.47 31.53 11.94
N ARG A 18 12.05 32.55 12.59
CA ARG A 18 11.46 33.89 12.69
C ARG A 18 11.38 34.59 11.34
N ALA A 19 12.45 34.55 10.55
CA ALA A 19 12.52 35.18 9.24
C ALA A 19 11.53 34.58 8.23
N GLN A 20 11.22 33.29 8.35
CA GLN A 20 10.22 32.61 7.51
C GLN A 20 8.79 32.72 8.04
N HIS A 21 8.59 33.37 9.19
CA HIS A 21 7.30 33.42 9.88
C HIS A 21 6.67 32.04 10.09
N ALA A 22 7.51 31.03 10.36
CA ALA A 22 7.07 29.65 10.48
C ALA A 22 6.05 29.51 11.63
N LYS A 23 5.03 28.68 11.41
CA LYS A 23 3.98 28.39 12.41
C LYS A 23 4.27 27.12 13.21
N ALA A 24 5.15 26.28 12.70
CA ALA A 24 5.59 25.06 13.34
C ALA A 24 7.03 24.74 12.92
N ILE A 25 7.72 23.97 13.76
CA ILE A 25 9.03 23.39 13.44
C ILE A 25 8.97 21.87 13.61
N LEU A 26 9.81 21.17 12.85
CA LEU A 26 10.12 19.76 13.06
C LEU A 26 11.48 19.66 13.76
N GLY A 27 11.59 18.79 14.75
CA GLY A 27 12.81 18.57 15.51
C GLY A 27 13.89 17.80 14.76
N PHE A 28 14.82 17.22 15.52
CA PHE A 28 15.97 16.47 14.99
C PHE A 28 15.55 15.27 14.13
N ASN A 29 16.30 15.01 13.05
CA ASN A 29 16.03 13.94 12.10
C ASN A 29 16.76 12.64 12.47
N GLU A 30 16.01 11.63 12.89
CA GLU A 30 16.51 10.30 13.29
C GLU A 30 17.73 10.40 14.22
N PRO A 31 17.62 11.13 15.35
CA PRO A 31 18.75 11.40 16.24
C PRO A 31 19.35 10.15 16.88
N GLU A 32 18.63 9.05 16.95
CA GLU A 32 19.12 7.77 17.43
C GLU A 32 20.10 7.09 16.46
N ARG A 33 20.12 7.48 15.19
CA ARG A 33 20.91 6.81 14.14
C ARG A 33 22.25 7.50 13.91
N SER A 34 23.31 6.71 13.85
CA SER A 34 24.69 7.17 13.70
C SER A 34 24.98 7.89 12.37
N GLU A 35 24.24 7.51 11.34
CA GLU A 35 24.31 7.99 9.97
C GLU A 35 23.35 9.17 9.69
N GLN A 36 22.58 9.58 10.70
CA GLN A 36 21.61 10.67 10.64
C GLN A 36 22.03 11.80 11.59
N ALA A 37 21.11 12.37 12.38
CA ALA A 37 21.46 13.45 13.28
C ALA A 37 22.45 13.03 14.38
N ASN A 38 22.45 11.74 14.77
CA ASN A 38 23.38 11.12 15.72
C ASN A 38 23.59 11.91 17.01
N MET A 39 22.52 12.02 17.82
CA MET A 39 22.51 12.83 19.02
C MET A 39 22.11 11.99 20.24
N ASN A 40 22.78 12.20 21.36
CA ASN A 40 22.35 11.64 22.64
C ASN A 40 21.06 12.35 23.12
N PRO A 41 20.07 11.64 23.72
CA PRO A 41 18.83 12.25 24.21
C PRO A 41 19.04 13.41 25.20
N ASN A 42 20.02 13.30 26.11
CA ASN A 42 20.29 14.34 27.12
C ASN A 42 20.87 15.60 26.49
N GLU A 43 21.77 15.43 25.52
CA GLU A 43 22.35 16.55 24.78
C GLU A 43 21.30 17.23 23.88
N ALA A 44 20.51 16.44 23.17
CA ALA A 44 19.39 16.92 22.38
C ALA A 44 18.40 17.72 23.24
N ALA A 45 18.06 17.22 24.44
CA ALA A 45 17.20 17.91 25.40
C ALA A 45 17.79 19.25 25.87
N ARG A 46 19.10 19.31 26.14
CA ARG A 46 19.78 20.55 26.53
C ARG A 46 19.68 21.60 25.43
N VAL A 47 19.98 21.23 24.19
CA VAL A 47 19.88 22.14 23.03
C VAL A 47 18.42 22.54 22.80
N TRP A 48 17.50 21.60 22.89
CA TRP A 48 16.06 21.83 22.72
C TRP A 48 15.55 22.90 23.69
N LYS A 49 15.77 22.71 24.99
CA LYS A 49 15.32 23.65 26.03
C LYS A 49 15.94 25.04 25.88
N GLN A 50 17.21 25.10 25.47
CA GLN A 50 17.93 26.36 25.33
C GLN A 50 17.45 27.18 24.12
N TYR A 51 17.16 26.53 22.99
CA TYR A 51 16.96 27.24 21.72
C TYR A 51 15.60 27.02 21.08
N ILE A 52 15.02 25.82 21.20
CA ILE A 52 13.81 25.44 20.47
C ILE A 52 12.57 25.67 21.31
N GLU A 53 12.57 25.24 22.58
CA GLU A 53 11.43 25.38 23.49
C GLU A 53 10.94 26.84 23.65
N PRO A 54 11.81 27.87 23.72
CA PRO A 54 11.37 29.26 23.78
C PRO A 54 10.52 29.72 22.60
N LEU A 55 10.65 29.09 21.41
CA LEU A 55 9.83 29.42 20.23
C LEU A 55 8.33 29.17 20.49
N ALA A 56 7.98 28.26 21.41
CA ALA A 56 6.58 28.05 21.78
C ALA A 56 5.94 29.28 22.43
N ASN A 57 6.73 30.12 23.12
CA ASN A 57 6.25 31.38 23.68
C ASN A 57 6.01 32.45 22.60
N GLU A 58 6.53 32.24 21.39
CA GLU A 58 6.28 33.05 20.20
C GLU A 58 5.10 32.50 19.37
N GLY A 59 4.40 31.49 19.88
CA GLY A 59 3.24 30.86 19.21
C GLY A 59 3.61 29.85 18.13
N ILE A 60 4.87 29.39 18.09
CA ILE A 60 5.34 28.38 17.14
C ILE A 60 5.12 26.99 17.73
N ARG A 61 4.44 26.10 16.99
CA ARG A 61 4.23 24.71 17.42
C ARG A 61 5.50 23.88 17.26
N LEU A 62 5.84 23.10 18.27
CA LEU A 62 7.07 22.30 18.30
C LEU A 62 6.78 20.83 18.05
N GLY A 63 7.19 20.31 16.89
CA GLY A 63 7.18 18.89 16.59
C GLY A 63 8.36 18.18 17.23
N SER A 64 8.14 17.02 17.82
CA SER A 64 9.22 16.22 18.40
C SER A 64 10.36 15.95 17.41
N PRO A 65 11.53 15.49 17.89
CA PRO A 65 12.45 14.77 17.03
C PRO A 65 11.73 13.62 16.32
N SER A 66 12.01 13.44 15.03
CA SER A 66 11.44 12.36 14.21
C SER A 66 12.36 11.16 14.26
N VAL A 67 11.99 10.13 15.01
CA VAL A 67 12.77 8.89 15.14
C VAL A 67 12.36 7.87 14.08
N ALA A 68 13.26 6.95 13.73
CA ALA A 68 12.94 5.83 12.85
C ALA A 68 11.86 4.93 13.47
N SER A 69 11.18 4.15 12.62
CA SER A 69 10.07 3.27 13.03
C SER A 69 10.52 1.99 13.73
N THR A 70 11.33 2.14 14.79
CA THR A 70 11.92 1.05 15.58
C THR A 70 11.68 1.28 17.08
N GLU A 71 11.78 0.21 17.88
CA GLU A 71 11.68 0.33 19.35
C GLU A 71 12.85 1.15 19.93
N GLU A 72 14.04 1.07 19.31
CA GLU A 72 15.18 1.93 19.65
C GLU A 72 14.85 3.41 19.47
N GLY A 73 14.25 3.78 18.34
CA GLY A 73 13.79 5.15 18.08
C GLY A 73 12.77 5.61 19.12
N LEU A 74 11.74 4.80 19.41
CA LEU A 74 10.75 5.15 20.43
C LEU A 74 11.38 5.27 21.84
N ASN A 75 12.36 4.44 22.17
CA ASN A 75 13.09 4.54 23.44
C ASN A 75 13.95 5.81 23.52
N TRP A 76 14.58 6.21 22.41
CA TRP A 76 15.29 7.49 22.33
C TRP A 76 14.33 8.67 22.58
N LEU A 77 13.16 8.66 21.92
CA LEU A 77 12.15 9.70 22.09
C LEU A 77 11.61 9.74 23.52
N GLN A 78 11.37 8.58 24.13
CA GLN A 78 11.01 8.48 25.54
C GLN A 78 12.06 9.13 26.44
N ALA A 79 13.34 8.82 26.26
CA ALA A 79 14.43 9.38 27.06
C ALA A 79 14.53 10.90 26.92
N PHE A 80 14.35 11.43 25.71
CA PHE A 80 14.31 12.86 25.42
C PHE A 80 13.12 13.56 26.11
N LEU A 81 11.91 13.01 26.00
CA LEU A 81 10.70 13.57 26.60
C LEU A 81 10.73 13.49 28.13
N SER A 82 11.32 12.43 28.69
CA SER A 82 11.52 12.28 30.14
C SER A 82 12.45 13.33 30.74
N GLN A 83 13.22 14.07 29.92
CA GLN A 83 13.94 15.26 30.39
C GLN A 83 13.01 16.45 30.63
N GLY A 84 11.71 16.37 30.31
CA GLY A 84 10.75 17.46 30.45
C GLY A 84 10.78 18.46 29.29
N CYS A 85 11.18 18.02 28.10
CA CYS A 85 11.14 18.85 26.89
C CYS A 85 9.70 19.02 26.40
N ARG A 86 9.27 20.27 26.17
CA ARG A 86 7.95 20.54 25.59
C ARG A 86 7.93 20.20 24.10
N VAL A 87 6.92 19.44 23.69
CA VAL A 87 6.50 19.23 22.29
C VAL A 87 4.99 19.35 22.19
N ASP A 88 4.50 19.97 21.11
CA ASP A 88 3.08 20.20 20.85
C ASP A 88 2.47 19.10 19.95
N PHE A 89 3.29 18.40 19.16
CA PHE A 89 2.89 17.23 18.36
C PHE A 89 4.06 16.24 18.19
N LEU A 90 3.75 15.00 17.88
CA LEU A 90 4.74 13.96 17.57
C LEU A 90 5.05 13.99 16.08
N ALA A 91 6.32 14.11 15.72
CA ALA A 91 6.80 13.90 14.36
C ALA A 91 7.33 12.46 14.25
N LEU A 92 6.85 11.69 13.27
CA LEU A 92 7.17 10.26 13.14
C LEU A 92 7.56 9.91 11.70
N HIS A 93 8.56 9.04 11.57
CA HIS A 93 8.89 8.39 10.31
C HIS A 93 8.36 6.96 10.28
N TRP A 94 8.03 6.48 9.08
CA TRP A 94 7.75 5.06 8.88
C TRP A 94 8.18 4.55 7.52
N TYR A 95 8.94 3.47 7.51
CA TYR A 95 9.35 2.79 6.28
C TYR A 95 9.24 1.29 6.46
N GLY A 96 8.41 0.63 5.64
CA GLY A 96 8.18 -0.81 5.78
C GLY A 96 7.09 -1.33 4.85
N ARG A 97 6.50 -2.48 5.19
CA ARG A 97 5.40 -3.12 4.45
C ARG A 97 4.14 -3.22 5.30
N GLY A 98 2.98 -3.12 4.64
CA GLY A 98 1.66 -3.33 5.23
C GLY A 98 1.10 -2.11 5.96
N ALA A 99 -0.08 -1.63 5.54
CA ALA A 99 -0.74 -0.47 6.12
C ALA A 99 -1.07 -0.68 7.60
N ASP A 100 -1.55 -1.86 7.99
CA ASP A 100 -1.85 -2.19 9.39
C ASP A 100 -0.62 -2.09 10.31
N ASN A 101 0.57 -2.45 9.80
CA ASN A 101 1.81 -2.32 10.55
C ASN A 101 2.17 -0.85 10.79
N PHE A 102 1.96 -0.02 9.77
CA PHE A 102 2.14 1.43 9.88
C PHE A 102 1.15 2.07 10.85
N ILE A 103 -0.15 1.81 10.69
CA ILE A 103 -1.19 2.34 11.59
C ILE A 103 -0.95 1.89 13.04
N ARG A 104 -0.56 0.63 13.25
CA ARG A 104 -0.21 0.11 14.59
C ARG A 104 0.98 0.86 15.20
N PHE A 105 2.00 1.17 14.41
CA PHE A 105 3.18 1.90 14.90
C PHE A 105 2.81 3.33 15.32
N ILE A 106 2.13 4.09 14.47
CA ILE A 106 1.77 5.49 14.80
C ILE A 106 0.76 5.56 15.94
N THR A 107 -0.16 4.58 16.04
CA THR A 107 -1.08 4.45 17.18
C THR A 107 -0.32 4.17 18.47
N ASN A 108 0.66 3.25 18.45
CA ASN A 108 1.51 2.99 19.62
C ASN A 108 2.23 4.27 20.09
N ALA A 109 2.86 5.01 19.17
CA ALA A 109 3.53 6.26 19.52
C ALA A 109 2.56 7.32 20.09
N HIS A 110 1.37 7.47 19.48
CA HIS A 110 0.31 8.35 19.99
C HIS A 110 -0.06 8.00 21.44
N GLU A 111 -0.39 6.73 21.71
CA GLU A 111 -0.76 6.26 23.05
C GLU A 111 0.39 6.41 24.06
N ARG A 112 1.61 6.03 23.68
CA ARG A 112 2.80 6.03 24.54
C ARG A 112 3.21 7.42 24.98
N PHE A 113 3.09 8.43 24.10
CA PHE A 113 3.60 9.78 24.35
C PHE A 113 2.51 10.81 24.63
N GLY A 114 1.52 10.41 25.42
CA GLY A 114 0.53 11.32 25.99
C GLY A 114 -0.58 11.74 25.02
N ARG A 115 -0.90 10.89 24.03
CA ARG A 115 -2.00 11.09 23.07
C ARG A 115 -1.95 12.43 22.35
N LYS A 116 -0.73 12.89 22.05
CA LYS A 116 -0.49 14.11 21.29
C LYS A 116 -0.90 13.94 19.82
N PRO A 117 -1.29 15.01 19.12
CA PRO A 117 -1.45 14.97 17.67
C PRO A 117 -0.17 14.49 16.99
N VAL A 118 -0.31 13.84 15.84
CA VAL A 118 0.79 13.23 15.09
C VAL A 118 0.91 13.86 13.71
N TRP A 119 2.14 14.16 13.33
CA TRP A 119 2.56 14.49 11.97
C TRP A 119 3.46 13.35 11.48
N VAL A 120 3.03 12.62 10.46
CA VAL A 120 3.89 11.61 9.81
C VAL A 120 4.77 12.32 8.81
N THR A 121 6.00 12.65 9.20
CA THR A 121 6.86 13.56 8.42
C THR A 121 7.56 12.88 7.26
N GLU A 122 7.70 11.56 7.30
CA GLU A 122 8.15 10.74 6.19
C GLU A 122 7.48 9.37 6.26
N PHE A 123 6.92 8.89 5.15
CA PHE A 123 6.57 7.48 5.03
C PHE A 123 6.57 6.95 3.59
N ALA A 124 6.98 5.69 3.42
CA ALA A 124 6.94 4.98 2.14
C ALA A 124 6.94 3.46 2.31
N CYS A 125 6.46 2.75 1.28
CA CYS A 125 6.45 1.28 1.27
C CYS A 125 7.81 0.73 0.81
N THR A 126 8.49 -0.06 1.65
CA THR A 126 9.83 -0.59 1.34
C THR A 126 10.16 -1.88 2.08
N SER A 127 11.05 -2.69 1.49
CA SER A 127 11.66 -3.86 2.13
C SER A 127 13.05 -3.56 2.69
N TRP A 128 13.60 -2.38 2.40
CA TRP A 128 15.01 -2.03 2.61
C TRP A 128 16.01 -3.01 1.98
N ASN A 129 15.57 -3.84 1.04
CA ASN A 129 16.41 -4.79 0.32
C ASN A 129 16.41 -4.48 -1.17
N ALA A 130 17.50 -3.87 -1.66
CA ALA A 130 17.65 -3.52 -3.08
C ALA A 130 17.63 -4.74 -4.03
N HIS A 131 17.92 -5.95 -3.54
CA HIS A 131 17.84 -7.19 -4.33
C HIS A 131 16.43 -7.79 -4.35
N GLN A 132 15.55 -7.34 -3.45
CA GLN A 132 14.16 -7.76 -3.33
C GLN A 132 13.27 -6.54 -3.02
N PRO A 133 13.20 -5.57 -3.96
CA PRO A 133 12.38 -4.39 -3.77
C PRO A 133 10.91 -4.77 -3.69
N VAL A 134 10.11 -3.89 -3.10
CA VAL A 134 8.66 -4.01 -3.09
C VAL A 134 8.12 -3.88 -4.52
N SER A 135 7.08 -4.65 -4.87
CA SER A 135 6.45 -4.54 -6.19
C SER A 135 5.68 -3.21 -6.33
N GLN A 136 5.46 -2.74 -7.56
CA GLN A 136 4.67 -1.54 -7.79
C GLN A 136 3.23 -1.68 -7.27
N GLU A 137 2.67 -2.88 -7.33
CA GLU A 137 1.34 -3.21 -6.81
C GLU A 137 1.30 -3.06 -5.28
N GLU A 138 2.26 -3.64 -4.55
CA GLU A 138 2.32 -3.52 -3.09
C GLU A 138 2.56 -2.06 -2.63
N ILE A 139 3.30 -1.26 -3.40
CA ILE A 139 3.40 0.20 -3.16
C ILE A 139 2.06 0.89 -3.36
N ASN A 140 1.34 0.58 -4.45
CA ASN A 140 0.06 1.19 -4.76
C ASN A 140 -1.00 0.83 -3.73
N ASP A 141 -1.04 -0.42 -3.27
CA ASP A 141 -1.97 -0.90 -2.24
C ASP A 141 -1.69 -0.24 -0.89
N PHE A 142 -0.41 -0.20 -0.49
CA PHE A 142 -0.01 0.51 0.71
C PHE A 142 -0.40 1.99 0.63
N PHE A 143 -0.15 2.67 -0.49
CA PHE A 143 -0.56 4.06 -0.68
C PHE A 143 -2.08 4.22 -0.52
N THR A 144 -2.89 3.43 -1.23
CA THR A 144 -4.36 3.52 -1.17
C THR A 144 -4.86 3.38 0.26
N GLN A 145 -4.43 2.32 0.96
CA GLN A 145 -4.90 2.01 2.29
C GLN A 145 -4.46 3.07 3.30
N THR A 146 -3.19 3.47 3.26
CA THR A 146 -2.64 4.39 4.26
C THR A 146 -3.19 5.80 4.10
N ILE A 147 -3.33 6.32 2.88
CA ILE A 147 -3.91 7.65 2.69
C ILE A 147 -5.38 7.66 3.15
N ALA A 148 -6.16 6.64 2.76
CA ALA A 148 -7.55 6.52 3.18
C ALA A 148 -7.72 6.41 4.70
N GLN A 149 -6.83 5.66 5.37
CA GLN A 149 -6.85 5.55 6.84
C GLN A 149 -6.41 6.84 7.52
N LEU A 150 -5.30 7.46 7.08
CA LEU A 150 -4.78 8.68 7.69
C LEU A 150 -5.77 9.85 7.59
N ASP A 151 -6.54 9.95 6.51
CA ASP A 151 -7.59 10.96 6.33
C ASP A 151 -8.77 10.81 7.30
N GLN A 152 -8.96 9.63 7.91
CA GLN A 152 -10.06 9.33 8.84
C GLN A 152 -9.63 9.37 10.32
N ILE A 153 -8.34 9.54 10.61
CA ILE A 153 -7.83 9.51 11.98
C ILE A 153 -7.70 10.94 12.50
N ASP A 154 -8.59 11.36 13.38
CA ASP A 154 -8.69 12.75 13.89
C ASP A 154 -7.42 13.30 14.56
N TRP A 155 -6.57 12.43 15.12
CA TRP A 155 -5.31 12.83 15.76
C TRP A 155 -4.11 12.82 14.81
N ILE A 156 -4.29 12.45 13.54
CA ILE A 156 -3.33 12.70 12.47
C ILE A 156 -3.63 14.08 11.88
N GLU A 157 -2.75 15.04 12.12
CA GLU A 157 -2.94 16.39 11.57
C GLU A 157 -2.29 16.57 10.19
N ARG A 158 -1.19 15.85 9.92
CA ARG A 158 -0.41 15.95 8.68
C ARG A 158 0.30 14.64 8.37
N TYR A 159 0.52 14.36 7.10
CA TYR A 159 1.37 13.28 6.65
C TYR A 159 2.08 13.63 5.33
N ALA A 160 3.27 13.10 5.12
CA ALA A 160 4.11 13.39 3.96
C ALA A 160 4.70 12.09 3.36
N TRP A 161 4.22 11.72 2.16
CA TRP A 161 4.77 10.58 1.43
C TRP A 161 6.21 10.87 1.00
N PHE A 162 7.14 9.96 1.33
CA PHE A 162 8.53 10.10 0.94
C PHE A 162 8.73 9.67 -0.50
N GLY A 163 8.85 10.66 -1.39
CA GLY A 163 9.01 10.36 -2.80
C GLY A 163 9.11 11.54 -3.75
N ALA A 164 9.12 12.79 -3.27
CA ALA A 164 9.19 14.00 -4.10
C ALA A 164 10.58 14.19 -4.78
N SER A 165 11.04 13.16 -5.48
CA SER A 165 12.31 13.05 -6.18
C SER A 165 12.15 12.19 -7.42
N ARG A 166 13.04 12.40 -8.40
CA ARG A 166 13.15 11.56 -9.60
C ARG A 166 13.87 10.24 -9.34
N ARG A 167 14.65 10.19 -8.26
CA ARG A 167 15.48 9.05 -7.87
C ARG A 167 15.46 8.92 -6.36
N LEU A 168 15.24 7.70 -5.91
CA LEU A 168 15.31 7.31 -4.50
C LEU A 168 16.44 6.31 -4.33
N ASP A 169 16.73 5.97 -3.08
CA ASP A 169 17.57 4.83 -2.77
C ASP A 169 17.06 3.57 -3.49
N PRO A 170 17.92 2.75 -4.12
CA PRO A 170 17.49 1.52 -4.79
C PRO A 170 16.66 0.59 -3.90
N ALA A 171 16.90 0.58 -2.59
CA ALA A 171 16.12 -0.20 -1.62
C ALA A 171 14.72 0.34 -1.39
N LEU A 172 14.50 1.66 -1.52
CA LEU A 172 13.16 2.27 -1.55
C LEU A 172 12.45 1.97 -2.88
N GLY A 173 13.22 1.88 -3.98
CA GLY A 173 12.69 1.57 -5.30
C GLY A 173 11.99 2.75 -5.96
N THR A 174 12.05 2.80 -7.29
CA THR A 174 11.50 3.92 -8.09
C THR A 174 9.98 4.01 -8.05
N GLY A 175 9.30 2.95 -7.61
CA GLY A 175 7.84 2.94 -7.51
C GLY A 175 7.28 3.92 -6.46
N ASN A 176 8.10 4.34 -5.49
CA ASN A 176 7.76 5.35 -4.50
C ASN A 176 7.97 6.79 -5.00
N CYS A 177 8.63 6.99 -6.16
CA CYS A 177 8.86 8.33 -6.70
C CYS A 177 7.53 9.02 -7.07
N LEU A 178 7.32 10.24 -6.60
CA LEU A 178 6.25 11.16 -6.98
C LEU A 178 6.62 12.00 -8.21
N ILE A 179 7.90 12.03 -8.59
CA ILE A 179 8.38 12.75 -9.78
C ILE A 179 8.94 11.75 -10.79
N ASN A 180 8.48 11.81 -12.03
CA ASN A 180 8.94 10.95 -13.12
C ASN A 180 10.29 11.42 -13.70
N SER A 181 10.89 10.63 -14.58
CA SER A 181 12.18 10.93 -15.21
C SER A 181 12.23 12.25 -15.98
N SER A 182 11.08 12.73 -16.48
CA SER A 182 10.95 14.00 -17.22
C SER A 182 10.74 15.21 -16.29
N GLY A 183 10.66 15.00 -14.97
CA GLY A 183 10.41 16.08 -14.00
C GLY A 183 8.94 16.41 -13.76
N GLY A 184 8.01 15.70 -14.41
CA GLY A 184 6.56 15.80 -14.13
C GLY A 184 6.14 14.86 -13.00
N LEU A 185 4.85 14.88 -12.63
CA LEU A 185 4.31 13.92 -11.67
C LEU A 185 4.41 12.48 -12.22
N SER A 186 4.80 11.54 -11.35
CA SER A 186 4.61 10.11 -11.63
C SER A 186 3.13 9.73 -11.47
N PRO A 187 2.70 8.52 -11.84
CA PRO A 187 1.35 8.05 -11.54
C PRO A 187 1.01 8.15 -10.04
N LEU A 188 1.94 7.75 -9.16
CA LEU A 188 1.77 7.87 -7.71
C LEU A 188 1.76 9.35 -7.25
N GLY A 189 2.60 10.18 -7.86
CA GLY A 189 2.63 11.62 -7.63
C GLY A 189 1.33 12.33 -7.98
N ASN A 190 0.71 11.95 -9.10
CA ASN A 190 -0.61 12.45 -9.50
C ASN A 190 -1.66 12.12 -8.44
N ARG A 191 -1.65 10.87 -7.96
CA ARG A 191 -2.57 10.42 -6.91
C ARG A 191 -2.41 11.20 -5.62
N TYR A 192 -1.18 11.41 -5.19
CA TYR A 192 -0.87 12.12 -3.94
C TYR A 192 -1.23 13.61 -3.99
N VAL A 193 -0.94 14.29 -5.10
CA VAL A 193 -1.18 15.73 -5.24
C VAL A 193 -2.66 16.03 -5.47
N ASN A 194 -3.35 15.24 -6.29
CA ASN A 194 -4.74 15.51 -6.67
C ASN A 194 -5.75 14.88 -5.70
N GLY A 195 -5.30 14.24 -4.63
CA GLY A 195 -6.18 13.56 -3.68
C GLY A 195 -6.94 12.41 -4.31
N GLU A 196 -6.39 11.79 -5.37
CA GLU A 196 -6.95 10.56 -5.93
C GLU A 196 -6.54 9.41 -5.00
N THR A 197 -7.18 9.40 -3.83
CA THR A 197 -7.12 8.29 -2.89
C THR A 197 -7.78 7.06 -3.49
N ASN A 198 -8.58 7.23 -4.55
CA ASN A 198 -9.02 6.24 -5.53
C ASN A 198 -9.37 6.92 -6.88
N GLU A 199 -9.33 6.17 -7.98
CA GLU A 199 -10.27 6.44 -9.08
C GLU A 199 -11.69 6.34 -8.51
N SER A 200 -12.28 7.48 -8.12
CA SER A 200 -13.69 7.65 -7.72
C SER A 200 -14.28 6.69 -6.66
N SER A 201 -14.74 7.27 -5.55
CA SER A 201 -15.62 6.64 -4.57
C SER A 201 -16.90 6.09 -5.20
N ASN A 202 -16.97 4.78 -5.36
CA ASN A 202 -18.17 3.97 -5.22
C ASN A 202 -17.72 2.66 -4.57
N SER A 203 -18.52 2.14 -3.65
CA SER A 203 -18.33 0.79 -3.11
C SER A 203 -18.39 -0.24 -4.25
N ASN A 204 -17.27 -0.50 -4.90
CA ASN A 204 -17.04 -1.59 -5.83
C ASN A 204 -15.52 -1.75 -5.90
N ALA A 205 -15.04 -2.95 -5.65
CA ALA A 205 -13.69 -3.36 -6.01
C ALA A 205 -13.31 -2.83 -7.41
N ILE A 206 -12.03 -2.57 -7.64
CA ILE A 206 -11.51 -2.25 -8.97
C ILE A 206 -12.01 -3.33 -9.94
N THR A 207 -13.01 -3.01 -10.75
CA THR A 207 -13.61 -3.91 -11.74
C THR A 207 -12.92 -3.68 -13.06
N LYS A 208 -11.96 -4.54 -13.41
CA LYS A 208 -11.46 -4.61 -14.79
C LYS A 208 -12.36 -5.55 -15.57
N VAL A 209 -12.93 -5.12 -16.69
CA VAL A 209 -13.59 -6.05 -17.61
C VAL A 209 -12.51 -6.83 -18.35
N ILE A 210 -12.55 -8.15 -18.19
CA ILE A 210 -11.58 -9.07 -18.77
C ILE A 210 -12.27 -10.20 -19.52
N ALA A 211 -11.51 -10.86 -20.38
CA ALA A 211 -11.77 -12.21 -20.82
C ALA A 211 -10.57 -13.10 -20.45
N LEU A 212 -10.83 -14.37 -20.12
CA LEU A 212 -9.78 -15.36 -19.86
C LEU A 212 -9.63 -16.23 -21.10
N ARG A 213 -8.48 -16.19 -21.76
CA ARG A 213 -8.17 -17.08 -22.88
C ARG A 213 -7.30 -18.24 -22.39
N SER A 214 -7.77 -19.46 -22.50
CA SER A 214 -7.04 -20.63 -22.02
C SER A 214 -5.78 -20.87 -22.86
N ASN A 215 -4.64 -21.10 -22.19
CA ASN A 215 -3.43 -21.55 -22.88
C ASN A 215 -3.50 -23.03 -23.28
N ALA A 216 -4.53 -23.78 -22.86
CA ALA A 216 -4.73 -25.16 -23.31
C ALA A 216 -5.06 -25.24 -24.79
N ASN A 217 -5.91 -24.32 -25.29
CA ASN A 217 -6.47 -24.41 -26.64
C ASN A 217 -6.64 -23.05 -27.35
N GLY A 218 -6.25 -21.93 -26.72
CA GLY A 218 -6.37 -20.59 -27.29
C GLY A 218 -7.78 -20.02 -27.29
N LYS A 219 -8.75 -20.66 -26.64
CA LYS A 219 -10.15 -20.24 -26.62
C LYS A 219 -10.52 -19.49 -25.34
N PHE A 220 -11.52 -18.63 -25.45
CA PHE A 220 -12.07 -17.88 -24.32
C PHE A 220 -12.97 -18.75 -23.45
N VAL A 221 -12.85 -18.54 -22.14
CA VAL A 221 -13.70 -19.13 -21.11
C VAL A 221 -15.08 -18.50 -21.18
N CYS A 222 -16.09 -19.33 -21.42
CA CYS A 222 -17.49 -18.94 -21.57
C CYS A 222 -18.31 -19.40 -20.36
N ALA A 223 -19.16 -18.51 -19.84
CA ALA A 223 -20.20 -18.83 -18.88
C ALA A 223 -21.43 -19.40 -19.63
N GLU A 224 -21.41 -20.71 -19.87
CA GLU A 224 -22.39 -21.40 -20.71
C GLU A 224 -23.83 -21.24 -20.24
N ASN A 225 -24.75 -21.31 -21.21
CA ASN A 225 -26.19 -21.25 -20.98
C ASN A 225 -26.61 -20.02 -20.15
N ALA A 226 -26.14 -18.83 -20.55
CA ALA A 226 -26.31 -17.58 -19.80
C ALA A 226 -25.84 -17.69 -18.34
N GLY A 227 -24.69 -18.36 -18.12
CA GLY A 227 -24.10 -18.62 -16.81
C GLY A 227 -24.82 -19.63 -15.92
N LYS A 228 -25.83 -20.35 -16.43
CA LYS A 228 -26.52 -21.44 -15.69
C LYS A 228 -25.78 -22.78 -15.74
N SER A 229 -24.74 -22.88 -16.57
CA SER A 229 -23.92 -24.08 -16.72
C SER A 229 -22.46 -23.78 -16.40
N SER A 230 -21.65 -24.83 -16.34
CA SER A 230 -20.22 -24.72 -16.02
C SER A 230 -19.47 -23.84 -17.03
N LEU A 231 -18.42 -23.19 -16.54
CA LEU A 231 -17.50 -22.44 -17.40
C LEU A 231 -16.68 -23.40 -18.26
N ILE A 232 -16.58 -23.13 -19.57
CA ILE A 232 -15.84 -23.94 -20.56
C ILE A 232 -15.01 -23.03 -21.47
N ALA A 233 -13.77 -23.40 -21.77
CA ALA A 233 -12.89 -22.66 -22.69
C ALA A 233 -13.12 -23.06 -24.15
N ASN A 234 -14.22 -22.62 -24.77
CA ASN A 234 -14.64 -23.12 -26.08
C ASN A 234 -15.05 -22.03 -27.10
N ARG A 235 -14.83 -20.75 -26.82
CA ARG A 235 -15.20 -19.64 -27.72
C ARG A 235 -13.99 -19.02 -28.41
N ASP A 236 -14.14 -18.67 -29.69
CA ASP A 236 -13.05 -18.09 -30.49
C ASP A 236 -12.95 -16.57 -30.33
N ALA A 237 -13.99 -15.92 -29.81
CA ALA A 237 -14.04 -14.48 -29.54
C ALA A 237 -14.72 -14.21 -28.20
N ALA A 238 -14.37 -13.09 -27.58
CA ALA A 238 -15.00 -12.65 -26.35
C ALA A 238 -16.20 -11.73 -26.61
N SER A 239 -17.32 -12.01 -25.95
CA SER A 239 -18.49 -11.14 -25.86
C SER A 239 -19.08 -11.21 -24.45
N SER A 240 -20.37 -10.94 -24.27
CA SER A 240 -21.00 -10.89 -22.95
C SER A 240 -20.90 -12.19 -22.14
N TRP A 241 -20.78 -13.36 -22.79
CA TRP A 241 -20.72 -14.64 -22.09
C TRP A 241 -19.30 -15.05 -21.71
N GLU A 242 -18.29 -14.45 -22.34
CA GLU A 242 -16.87 -14.73 -22.13
C GLU A 242 -16.16 -13.62 -21.33
N THR A 243 -16.92 -12.60 -20.91
CA THR A 243 -16.41 -11.46 -20.18
C THR A 243 -16.85 -11.45 -18.72
N PHE A 244 -15.92 -10.97 -17.88
CA PHE A 244 -16.06 -10.96 -16.44
C PHE A 244 -15.56 -9.63 -15.89
N GLU A 245 -16.23 -9.11 -14.88
CA GLU A 245 -15.65 -8.09 -14.00
C GLU A 245 -14.66 -8.82 -13.08
N LEU A 246 -13.36 -8.51 -13.22
CA LEU A 246 -12.32 -8.91 -12.28
C LEU A 246 -12.31 -7.94 -11.12
N ILE A 247 -12.63 -8.43 -9.93
CA ILE A 247 -12.82 -7.69 -8.70
C ILE A 247 -11.67 -8.01 -7.78
N SER A 248 -10.77 -7.05 -7.54
CA SER A 248 -9.69 -7.21 -6.56
C SER A 248 -10.25 -7.28 -5.13
N LEU A 249 -9.75 -8.21 -4.35
CA LEU A 249 -10.02 -8.42 -2.93
C LEU A 249 -8.71 -8.37 -2.14
N ASP A 250 -8.79 -8.46 -0.81
CA ASP A 250 -7.61 -8.44 0.06
C ASP A 250 -6.68 -9.65 -0.18
N GLY A 251 -5.36 -9.44 -0.09
CA GLY A 251 -4.37 -10.51 -0.03
C GLY A 251 -4.18 -11.31 -1.34
N ASN A 252 -4.02 -10.62 -2.47
CA ASN A 252 -3.92 -11.19 -3.83
C ASN A 252 -5.11 -12.07 -4.22
N ASN A 253 -6.25 -11.89 -3.58
CA ASN A 253 -7.47 -12.59 -3.93
C ASN A 253 -8.30 -11.76 -4.90
N VAL A 254 -9.11 -12.44 -5.70
CA VAL A 254 -10.05 -11.81 -6.62
C VAL A 254 -11.39 -12.54 -6.60
N ALA A 255 -12.43 -11.85 -6.99
CA ALA A 255 -13.66 -12.47 -7.48
C ALA A 255 -13.82 -12.17 -8.98
N LEU A 256 -14.59 -13.02 -9.65
CA LEU A 256 -14.97 -12.84 -11.04
C LEU A 256 -16.49 -12.76 -11.10
N LYS A 257 -17.05 -11.70 -11.69
CA LYS A 257 -18.49 -11.57 -11.90
C LYS A 257 -18.82 -11.65 -13.37
N SER A 258 -19.63 -12.63 -13.77
CA SER A 258 -19.94 -12.87 -15.17
C SER A 258 -20.87 -11.81 -15.75
N HIS A 259 -20.56 -11.32 -16.95
CA HIS A 259 -21.47 -10.48 -17.72
C HIS A 259 -22.64 -11.27 -18.34
N ALA A 260 -22.61 -12.61 -18.33
CA ALA A 260 -23.71 -13.43 -18.85
C ALA A 260 -25.00 -13.27 -18.02
N ASN A 261 -24.85 -13.07 -16.70
CA ASN A 261 -25.99 -13.03 -15.77
C ASN A 261 -25.79 -12.16 -14.50
N GLY A 262 -24.65 -11.47 -14.38
CA GLY A 262 -24.32 -10.61 -13.24
C GLY A 262 -24.01 -11.36 -11.93
N LYS A 263 -23.73 -12.66 -11.99
CA LYS A 263 -23.39 -13.50 -10.82
C LYS A 263 -21.89 -13.76 -10.70
N TYR A 264 -21.43 -14.00 -9.48
CA TYR A 264 -20.06 -14.37 -9.18
C TYR A 264 -19.77 -15.82 -9.58
N ILE A 265 -18.55 -16.06 -10.07
CA ILE A 265 -18.02 -17.39 -10.36
C ILE A 265 -17.76 -18.09 -9.03
N CYS A 266 -18.33 -19.27 -8.87
CA CYS A 266 -18.22 -20.11 -7.68
C CYS A 266 -17.45 -21.38 -8.02
N ALA A 267 -16.46 -21.73 -7.21
CA ALA A 267 -15.82 -23.04 -7.24
C ALA A 267 -16.65 -24.05 -6.43
N GLU A 268 -17.57 -24.75 -7.10
CA GLU A 268 -18.55 -25.62 -6.43
C GLU A 268 -17.91 -26.75 -5.62
N ASN A 269 -18.68 -27.29 -4.68
CA ASN A 269 -18.27 -28.42 -3.82
C ASN A 269 -16.93 -28.15 -3.10
N ALA A 270 -16.84 -26.97 -2.46
CA ALA A 270 -15.63 -26.47 -1.80
C ALA A 270 -14.39 -26.51 -2.72
N GLY A 271 -14.55 -26.14 -4.00
CA GLY A 271 -13.50 -26.16 -5.01
C GLY A 271 -13.28 -27.49 -5.74
N ASN A 272 -13.94 -28.59 -5.34
CA ASN A 272 -13.77 -29.89 -6.00
C ASN A 272 -14.74 -30.13 -7.17
N GLY A 273 -15.65 -29.20 -7.43
CA GLY A 273 -16.59 -29.23 -8.55
C GLY A 273 -16.28 -28.20 -9.63
N PRO A 274 -17.09 -28.17 -10.70
CA PRO A 274 -16.98 -27.18 -11.77
C PRO A 274 -17.14 -25.73 -11.28
N LEU A 275 -16.52 -24.80 -12.00
CA LEU A 275 -16.76 -23.37 -11.83
C LEU A 275 -18.08 -22.97 -12.50
N ILE A 276 -18.96 -22.26 -11.79
CA ILE A 276 -20.29 -21.84 -12.27
C ILE A 276 -20.58 -20.39 -11.86
N ALA A 277 -21.18 -19.59 -12.75
CA ALA A 277 -21.60 -18.21 -12.47
C ALA A 277 -22.98 -18.16 -11.78
N ASN A 278 -23.08 -18.54 -10.51
CA ASN A 278 -24.38 -18.73 -9.85
C ASN A 278 -24.53 -18.09 -8.46
N ARG A 279 -23.55 -17.31 -7.99
CA ARG A 279 -23.60 -16.69 -6.64
C ARG A 279 -23.91 -15.21 -6.71
N SER A 280 -24.67 -14.73 -5.73
CA SER A 280 -25.07 -13.31 -5.64
C SER A 280 -24.18 -12.50 -4.70
N GLN A 281 -23.30 -13.16 -3.95
CA GLN A 281 -22.40 -12.55 -2.97
C GLN A 281 -21.05 -13.25 -3.03
N ILE A 282 -20.00 -12.53 -2.64
CA ILE A 282 -18.64 -13.06 -2.54
C ILE A 282 -18.44 -13.65 -1.15
N SER A 283 -18.01 -14.90 -1.10
CA SER A 283 -17.50 -15.57 0.09
C SER A 283 -16.31 -16.46 -0.30
N SER A 284 -15.99 -17.46 0.52
CA SER A 284 -14.80 -18.29 0.34
C SER A 284 -14.77 -19.07 -0.98
N TRP A 285 -15.92 -19.42 -1.57
CA TRP A 285 -15.96 -20.25 -2.80
C TRP A 285 -15.93 -19.41 -4.09
N GLU A 286 -16.22 -18.12 -3.98
CA GLU A 286 -16.16 -17.14 -5.08
C GLU A 286 -14.84 -16.36 -5.09
N THR A 287 -14.02 -16.61 -4.07
CA THR A 287 -12.71 -16.00 -3.88
C THR A 287 -11.63 -16.91 -4.44
N PHE A 288 -10.84 -16.37 -5.37
CA PHE A 288 -9.72 -17.07 -5.99
C PHE A 288 -8.43 -16.33 -5.69
N ARG A 289 -7.40 -17.04 -5.26
CA ARG A 289 -6.07 -16.45 -5.19
C ARG A 289 -5.52 -16.27 -6.61
N PHE A 290 -5.18 -15.04 -6.95
CA PHE A 290 -4.72 -14.63 -8.26
C PHE A 290 -3.20 -14.70 -8.34
N ILE A 291 -2.68 -15.47 -9.30
CA ILE A 291 -1.26 -15.69 -9.49
C ILE A 291 -0.84 -15.08 -10.82
N ASP A 292 -0.12 -13.95 -10.76
CA ASP A 292 0.52 -13.39 -11.94
C ASP A 292 1.66 -14.32 -12.41
N ARG A 293 1.66 -14.65 -13.70
CA ARG A 293 2.65 -15.52 -14.35
C ARG A 293 3.54 -14.73 -15.32
N GLY A 294 3.40 -13.41 -15.35
CA GLY A 294 4.10 -12.51 -16.26
C GLY A 294 3.53 -12.54 -17.68
N ASN A 295 3.91 -11.56 -18.50
CA ASN A 295 3.52 -11.46 -19.92
C ASN A 295 2.00 -11.52 -20.16
N GLY A 296 1.21 -10.97 -19.23
CA GLY A 296 -0.26 -10.99 -19.30
C GLY A 296 -0.89 -12.36 -19.03
N LYS A 297 -0.14 -13.31 -18.47
CA LYS A 297 -0.65 -14.65 -18.10
C LYS A 297 -0.94 -14.73 -16.62
N VAL A 298 -1.98 -15.50 -16.28
CA VAL A 298 -2.46 -15.66 -14.90
C VAL A 298 -2.81 -17.11 -14.62
N ALA A 299 -2.80 -17.49 -13.34
CA ALA A 299 -3.42 -18.71 -12.84
C ALA A 299 -4.32 -18.37 -11.65
N LEU A 300 -5.38 -19.16 -11.46
CA LEU A 300 -6.35 -18.98 -10.38
C LEU A 300 -6.31 -20.18 -9.46
N VAL A 301 -6.25 -19.94 -8.14
CA VAL A 301 -6.30 -20.99 -7.13
C VAL A 301 -7.60 -20.86 -6.36
N ALA A 302 -8.41 -21.92 -6.33
CA ALA A 302 -9.67 -21.94 -5.61
C ALA A 302 -9.48 -22.24 -4.11
N VAL A 303 -10.58 -22.22 -3.36
CA VAL A 303 -10.63 -22.45 -1.91
C VAL A 303 -10.00 -23.77 -1.44
N ASN A 304 -9.94 -24.80 -2.30
CA ASN A 304 -9.29 -26.08 -2.00
C ASN A 304 -7.76 -26.06 -2.16
N GLY A 305 -7.18 -24.88 -2.47
CA GLY A 305 -5.73 -24.72 -2.67
C GLY A 305 -5.21 -25.25 -4.00
N LYS A 306 -6.09 -25.67 -4.92
CA LYS A 306 -5.72 -26.19 -6.25
C LYS A 306 -5.92 -25.16 -7.35
N TYR A 307 -5.14 -25.28 -8.42
CA TYR A 307 -5.25 -24.46 -9.61
C TYR A 307 -6.47 -24.86 -10.45
N VAL A 308 -7.17 -23.85 -10.95
CA VAL A 308 -8.24 -23.97 -11.95
C VAL A 308 -7.65 -24.45 -13.26
N CYS A 309 -8.15 -25.57 -13.78
CA CYS A 309 -7.65 -26.28 -14.94
C CYS A 309 -8.69 -26.28 -16.07
N ALA A 310 -8.26 -25.99 -17.29
CA ALA A 310 -9.03 -26.19 -18.53
C ALA A 310 -8.82 -27.63 -19.03
N ASP A 311 -9.43 -28.60 -18.33
CA ASP A 311 -9.26 -30.03 -18.62
C ASP A 311 -9.67 -30.42 -20.04
N ASN A 312 -9.12 -31.56 -20.50
CA ASN A 312 -9.40 -32.14 -21.82
C ASN A 312 -9.18 -31.13 -22.96
N PHE A 313 -8.04 -30.43 -22.91
CA PHE A 313 -7.67 -29.40 -23.89
C PHE A 313 -8.75 -28.29 -23.96
N GLY A 314 -9.30 -27.90 -22.81
CA GLY A 314 -10.36 -26.91 -22.66
C GLY A 314 -11.76 -27.32 -23.13
N ASN A 315 -11.96 -28.57 -23.55
CA ASN A 315 -13.28 -29.06 -23.98
C ASN A 315 -14.19 -29.50 -22.81
N SER A 316 -13.64 -29.56 -21.59
CA SER A 316 -14.40 -29.88 -20.38
C SER A 316 -14.62 -28.64 -19.52
N ALA A 317 -15.51 -28.77 -18.53
CA ALA A 317 -15.72 -27.76 -17.51
C ALA A 317 -14.42 -27.42 -16.77
N LEU A 318 -14.23 -26.14 -16.46
CA LEU A 318 -13.12 -25.69 -15.63
C LEU A 318 -13.32 -26.19 -14.19
N VAL A 319 -12.29 -26.83 -13.63
CA VAL A 319 -12.29 -27.39 -12.26
C VAL A 319 -10.96 -27.08 -11.57
N ALA A 320 -10.99 -26.75 -10.28
CA ALA A 320 -9.77 -26.57 -9.50
C ALA A 320 -9.23 -27.92 -8.98
N ASN A 321 -8.45 -28.63 -9.80
CA ASN A 321 -8.00 -30.00 -9.50
C ASN A 321 -6.49 -30.25 -9.64
N ARG A 322 -5.69 -29.22 -9.91
CA ARG A 322 -4.23 -29.35 -10.12
C ARG A 322 -3.41 -28.76 -8.98
N THR A 323 -2.31 -29.40 -8.64
CA THR A 323 -1.36 -28.93 -7.61
C THR A 323 -0.16 -28.18 -8.21
N ASN A 324 0.06 -28.34 -9.52
CA ASN A 324 1.09 -27.67 -10.29
C ASN A 324 0.44 -26.83 -11.39
N VAL A 325 1.21 -25.88 -11.94
CA VAL A 325 0.73 -24.96 -12.96
C VAL A 325 1.53 -25.12 -14.25
N ASP A 326 0.82 -25.40 -15.33
CA ASP A 326 1.34 -25.49 -16.70
C ASP A 326 0.33 -24.81 -17.65
N SER A 327 0.36 -25.13 -18.94
CA SER A 327 -0.49 -24.53 -19.98
C SER A 327 -1.99 -24.69 -19.71
N TRP A 328 -2.44 -25.76 -19.07
CA TRP A 328 -3.87 -26.00 -18.84
C TRP A 328 -4.44 -25.20 -17.67
N GLU A 329 -3.58 -24.78 -16.74
CA GLU A 329 -3.95 -23.97 -15.57
C GLU A 329 -3.63 -22.48 -15.77
N THR A 330 -3.09 -22.13 -16.95
CA THR A 330 -2.68 -20.77 -17.29
C THR A 330 -3.64 -20.13 -18.29
N PHE A 331 -4.02 -18.90 -18.05
CA PHE A 331 -4.91 -18.11 -18.91
C PHE A 331 -4.23 -16.82 -19.31
N ASP A 332 -4.40 -16.37 -20.55
CA ASP A 332 -4.09 -14.99 -20.91
C ASP A 332 -5.22 -14.09 -20.38
N LEU A 333 -4.84 -13.03 -19.69
CA LEU A 333 -5.74 -11.99 -19.22
C LEU A 333 -5.91 -10.96 -20.35
N VAL A 334 -7.05 -10.99 -21.03
CA VAL A 334 -7.33 -10.09 -22.16
C VAL A 334 -8.27 -8.99 -21.70
N GLN A 335 -7.78 -7.76 -21.59
CA GLN A 335 -8.61 -6.58 -21.29
C GLN A 335 -9.58 -6.32 -22.45
N GLN A 336 -10.83 -5.99 -22.13
CA GLN A 336 -11.93 -5.80 -23.09
C GLN A 336 -12.42 -4.35 -23.14
#